data_AF-A0A522M2K5-F1
#
_entry.id   AF-A0A522M2K5-F1
#
_cell.length_a   1.000
_cell.length_b   1.000
_cell.length_c   1.000
_cell.angle_alpha   90.00
_cell.angle_beta   90.00
_cell.angle_gamma   90.00
#
_symmetry.space_group_name_H-M   'P 1'
#
loop_
_entity.id
_entity.type
_entity.pdbx_description
1 polymer ?
#
loop_
_entity_poly.entity_id
_entity_poly.type
_entity_poly.pdbx_seq_one_letter_code
_entity_poly.pdbx_strand_id
1 'polypeptide(L)'
;MNRDPFTADISRHVWNTKYRWRDGDVIHDRTIEDTWRRVARALAAVEKDPSAWEGRFHDILKDFRFLPGGRIQAGAGTGRRVTLFNCFVMGTVQDSMDGIFDGLKEGALTMQQGGGVGYDFSTLRPKGMPAKSVGTIASGPVSFMCIWDAMCATLLSTGARRGAMMATLRCDHPDIEEFIAAKREH
;
A
#
# COMPACT_ATOMS: atom_id res chain seq x y z
N MET A 1 -12.22 -35.99 3.84
CA MET A 1 -11.35 -35.70 2.68
C MET A 1 -11.33 -34.20 2.49
N ASN A 2 -10.22 -33.53 2.80
CA ASN A 2 -10.11 -32.10 2.59
C ASN A 2 -9.90 -31.87 1.09
N ARG A 3 -10.96 -31.48 0.36
CA ARG A 3 -10.83 -31.10 -1.05
C ARG A 3 -9.95 -29.86 -1.09
N ASP A 4 -8.98 -29.89 -1.99
CA ASP A 4 -8.21 -28.69 -2.30
C ASP A 4 -9.18 -27.62 -2.80
N PRO A 5 -9.28 -26.46 -2.13
CA PRO A 5 -10.32 -25.48 -2.47
C PRO A 5 -9.96 -24.68 -3.74
N PHE A 6 -8.72 -24.75 -4.23
CA PHE A 6 -8.36 -24.05 -5.47
C PHE A 6 -8.92 -24.79 -6.68
N THR A 7 -9.81 -24.12 -7.42
CA THR A 7 -10.39 -24.61 -8.68
C THR A 7 -9.53 -24.31 -9.91
N ALA A 8 -8.52 -23.44 -9.78
CA ALA A 8 -7.65 -23.02 -10.87
C ALA A 8 -6.18 -22.93 -10.42
N ASP A 9 -5.25 -23.35 -11.30
CA ASP A 9 -3.81 -23.35 -11.02
C ASP A 9 -3.25 -21.96 -10.78
N ILE A 10 -3.79 -20.94 -11.46
CA ILE A 10 -3.38 -19.55 -11.26
C ILE A 10 -3.66 -19.07 -9.83
N SER A 11 -4.79 -19.45 -9.24
CA SER A 11 -5.15 -19.09 -7.87
C SER A 11 -4.19 -19.71 -6.86
N ARG A 12 -3.81 -20.97 -7.09
CA ARG A 12 -2.79 -21.68 -6.30
C ARG A 12 -1.43 -21.00 -6.44
N HIS A 13 -1.04 -20.64 -7.66
CA HIS A 13 0.22 -19.95 -7.92
C HIS A 13 0.28 -18.59 -7.21
N VAL A 14 -0.78 -17.79 -7.30
CA VAL A 14 -0.89 -16.49 -6.64
C VAL A 14 -0.84 -16.63 -5.12
N TRP A 15 -1.58 -17.58 -4.53
CA TRP A 15 -1.47 -17.86 -3.10
C TRP A 15 -0.05 -18.23 -2.70
N ASN A 16 0.56 -19.19 -3.39
CA ASN A 16 1.91 -19.65 -3.10
C ASN A 16 2.96 -18.54 -3.17
N THR A 17 2.83 -17.59 -4.09
CA THR A 17 3.83 -16.55 -4.34
C THR A 17 3.58 -15.27 -3.56
N LYS A 18 2.33 -14.92 -3.23
CA LYS A 18 1.97 -13.61 -2.66
C LYS A 18 1.40 -13.65 -1.24
N TYR A 19 0.87 -14.78 -0.79
CA TYR A 19 0.08 -14.84 0.46
C TYR A 19 0.49 -15.96 1.42
N ARG A 20 1.08 -17.04 0.91
CA ARG A 20 1.59 -18.15 1.71
C ARG A 20 2.75 -17.69 2.57
N TRP A 21 2.62 -17.82 3.88
CA TRP A 21 3.68 -17.42 4.79
C TRP A 21 4.84 -18.43 4.76
N ARG A 22 6.03 -17.89 4.47
CA ARG A 22 7.32 -18.55 4.52
C ARG A 22 8.33 -17.67 5.25
N ASP A 23 9.27 -18.28 5.93
CA ASP A 23 10.41 -17.60 6.52
C ASP A 23 11.70 -18.30 6.07
N GLY A 24 12.42 -17.68 5.13
CA GLY A 24 13.44 -18.39 4.34
C GLY A 24 12.84 -19.63 3.66
N ASP A 25 13.46 -20.78 3.91
CA ASP A 25 13.02 -22.09 3.40
C ASP A 25 11.90 -22.72 4.24
N VAL A 26 11.59 -22.17 5.41
CA VAL A 26 10.56 -22.70 6.30
C VAL A 26 9.18 -22.29 5.81
N ILE A 27 8.34 -23.28 5.51
CA ILE A 27 6.95 -23.05 5.13
C ILE A 27 6.04 -23.21 6.36
N HIS A 28 5.49 -22.09 6.82
CA HIS A 28 4.55 -22.06 7.94
C HIS A 28 3.13 -22.40 7.49
N ASP A 29 2.65 -21.75 6.44
CA ASP A 29 1.35 -22.07 5.85
C ASP A 29 1.50 -23.26 4.90
N ARG A 30 1.31 -24.49 5.37
CA ARG A 30 1.45 -25.69 4.52
C ARG A 30 0.30 -25.82 3.53
N THR A 31 -0.87 -25.39 3.95
CA THR A 31 -2.13 -25.38 3.20
C THR A 31 -2.79 -24.00 3.31
N ILE A 32 -3.75 -23.71 2.44
CA ILE A 32 -4.57 -22.48 2.54
C ILE A 32 -5.40 -22.44 3.83
N GLU A 33 -5.77 -23.61 4.36
CA GLU A 33 -6.42 -23.75 5.67
C GLU A 33 -5.53 -23.21 6.82
N ASP A 34 -4.21 -23.40 6.73
CA ASP A 34 -3.27 -22.83 7.68
C ASP A 34 -3.21 -21.29 7.56
N THR A 35 -3.27 -20.77 6.33
CA THR A 35 -3.39 -19.32 6.09
C THR A 35 -4.66 -18.77 6.74
N TRP A 36 -5.82 -19.42 6.55
CA TRP A 36 -7.08 -18.97 7.14
C TRP A 36 -7.04 -19.00 8.67
N ARG A 37 -6.49 -20.06 9.28
CA ARG A 37 -6.33 -20.13 10.74
C ARG A 37 -5.39 -19.06 11.27
N ARG A 38 -4.25 -18.83 10.61
CA ARG A 38 -3.32 -17.75 10.98
C ARG A 38 -4.00 -16.39 10.97
N VAL A 39 -4.71 -16.06 9.88
CA VAL A 39 -5.42 -14.78 9.75
C VAL A 39 -6.52 -14.65 10.80
N ALA A 40 -7.37 -15.67 10.95
CA ALA A 40 -8.45 -15.67 11.93
C ALA A 40 -7.94 -15.46 13.36
N ARG A 41 -6.90 -16.20 13.77
CA ARG A 41 -6.27 -16.04 15.09
C ARG A 41 -5.69 -14.64 15.29
N ALA A 42 -4.96 -14.14 14.30
CA ALA A 42 -4.32 -12.83 14.39
C ALA A 42 -5.36 -11.70 14.54
N LEU A 43 -6.49 -11.80 13.83
CA LEU A 43 -7.57 -10.82 13.92
C LEU A 43 -8.39 -10.97 15.21
N ALA A 44 -8.59 -12.20 15.70
CA ALA A 44 -9.30 -12.43 16.96
C ALA A 44 -8.50 -11.98 18.18
N ALA A 45 -7.17 -11.91 18.10
CA ALA A 45 -6.30 -11.57 19.23
C ALA A 45 -6.52 -10.16 19.81
N VAL A 46 -7.12 -9.23 19.04
CA VAL A 46 -7.43 -7.87 19.53
C VAL A 46 -8.85 -7.75 20.11
N GLU A 47 -9.64 -8.81 20.03
CA GLU A 47 -11.00 -8.85 20.57
C GLU A 47 -11.00 -9.08 22.08
N LYS A 48 -12.10 -8.70 22.74
CA LYS A 48 -12.28 -8.93 24.19
C LYS A 48 -12.29 -10.41 24.56
N ASP A 49 -12.87 -11.25 23.69
CA ASP A 49 -12.88 -12.71 23.82
C ASP A 49 -12.35 -13.35 22.53
N PRO A 50 -11.01 -13.49 22.39
CA PRO A 50 -10.41 -14.06 21.19
C PRO A 50 -10.91 -15.47 20.86
N SER A 51 -11.24 -16.27 21.88
CA SER A 51 -11.66 -17.66 21.69
C SER A 51 -13.04 -17.76 21.01
N ALA A 52 -13.96 -16.85 21.34
CA ALA A 52 -15.27 -16.78 20.70
C ALA A 52 -15.20 -16.27 19.25
N TRP A 53 -14.19 -15.48 18.90
CA TRP A 53 -14.06 -14.87 17.57
C TRP A 53 -13.20 -15.66 16.59
N GLU A 54 -12.15 -16.36 17.04
CA GLU A 54 -11.24 -17.11 16.14
C GLU A 54 -12.02 -18.11 15.26
N GLY A 55 -12.93 -18.88 15.86
CA GLY A 55 -13.76 -19.84 15.11
C GLY A 55 -14.67 -19.16 14.09
N ARG A 56 -15.31 -18.03 14.46
CA ARG A 56 -16.21 -17.29 13.57
C ARG A 56 -15.48 -16.67 12.39
N PHE A 57 -14.32 -16.06 12.64
CA PHE A 57 -13.47 -15.51 11.59
C PHE A 57 -12.93 -16.60 10.67
N HIS A 58 -12.55 -17.75 11.22
CA HIS A 58 -12.12 -18.89 10.42
C HIS A 58 -13.24 -19.40 9.51
N ASP A 59 -14.46 -19.54 10.03
CA ASP A 59 -15.60 -20.06 9.28
C ASP A 59 -16.01 -19.18 8.09
N ILE A 60 -15.89 -17.86 8.18
CA ILE A 60 -16.16 -16.97 7.04
C ILE A 60 -15.03 -16.98 6.00
N LEU A 61 -13.80 -17.35 6.36
CA LEU A 61 -12.68 -17.44 5.42
C LEU A 61 -12.71 -18.75 4.60
N LYS A 62 -13.28 -19.82 5.17
CA LYS A 62 -13.43 -21.12 4.50
C LYS A 62 -14.13 -21.00 3.16
N ASP A 63 -13.68 -21.83 2.22
CA ASP A 63 -14.22 -21.92 0.85
C ASP A 63 -14.31 -20.56 0.14
N PHE A 64 -13.45 -19.61 0.53
CA PHE A 64 -13.42 -18.25 -0.02
C PHE A 64 -14.74 -17.46 0.14
N ARG A 65 -15.59 -17.79 1.13
CA ARG A 65 -16.84 -17.05 1.39
C ARG A 65 -16.57 -15.57 1.68
N PHE A 66 -15.45 -15.27 2.32
CA PHE A 66 -14.90 -13.93 2.51
C PHE A 66 -13.40 -13.94 2.26
N LEU A 67 -12.92 -12.91 1.56
CA LEU A 67 -11.50 -12.71 1.29
C LEU A 67 -11.07 -11.32 1.79
N PRO A 68 -10.26 -11.24 2.86
CA PRO A 68 -9.78 -9.97 3.33
C PRO A 68 -8.75 -9.39 2.36
N GLY A 69 -8.53 -8.07 2.46
CA GLY A 69 -7.59 -7.36 1.62
C GLY A 69 -6.19 -8.00 1.63
N GLY A 70 -5.47 -7.89 0.51
CA GLY A 70 -4.24 -8.64 0.30
C GLY A 70 -3.13 -8.39 1.31
N ARG A 71 -3.07 -7.23 1.98
CA ARG A 71 -2.12 -6.97 3.07
C ARG A 71 -2.47 -7.73 4.35
N ILE A 72 -3.75 -7.92 4.66
CA ILE A 72 -4.20 -8.74 5.79
C ILE A 72 -3.79 -10.20 5.56
N GLN A 73 -4.10 -10.75 4.38
CA GLN A 73 -3.77 -12.13 4.02
C GLN A 73 -2.27 -12.43 4.15
N ALA A 74 -1.43 -11.53 3.63
CA ALA A 74 0.02 -11.71 3.58
C ALA A 74 0.74 -11.37 4.91
N GLY A 75 0.16 -10.50 5.74
CA GLY A 75 0.85 -9.91 6.90
C GLY A 75 0.36 -10.43 8.25
N ALA A 76 -0.94 -10.65 8.42
CA ALA A 76 -1.53 -10.92 9.73
C ALA A 76 -0.94 -12.19 10.37
N GLY A 77 -0.45 -12.09 11.60
CA GLY A 77 0.12 -13.23 12.33
C GLY A 77 1.48 -13.74 11.82
N THR A 78 2.14 -13.05 10.90
CA THR A 78 3.47 -13.45 10.38
C THR A 78 4.65 -12.90 11.19
N GLY A 79 4.39 -12.03 12.17
CA GLY A 79 5.43 -11.32 12.94
C GLY A 79 6.23 -10.28 12.15
N ARG A 80 5.98 -10.13 10.84
CA ARG A 80 6.65 -9.16 10.00
C ARG A 80 6.19 -7.74 10.35
N ARG A 81 7.11 -6.78 10.31
CA ARG A 81 6.81 -5.34 10.50
C ARG A 81 6.21 -4.76 9.22
N VAL A 82 4.94 -5.06 8.96
CA VAL A 82 4.15 -4.61 7.81
C VAL A 82 2.84 -4.00 8.26
N THR A 83 2.25 -3.17 7.42
CA THR A 83 0.88 -2.70 7.64
C THR A 83 -0.16 -3.70 7.12
N LEU A 84 -1.30 -3.79 7.80
CA LEU A 84 -2.45 -4.57 7.35
C LEU A 84 -3.44 -3.73 6.51
N PHE A 85 -3.26 -2.41 6.49
CA PHE A 85 -4.04 -1.52 5.63
C PHE A 85 -3.46 -1.48 4.22
N ASN A 86 -4.32 -1.44 3.21
CA ASN A 86 -3.89 -1.38 1.81
C ASN A 86 -3.70 0.07 1.32
N CYS A 87 -4.58 0.98 1.74
CA CYS A 87 -4.70 2.32 1.17
C CYS A 87 -4.52 3.38 2.26
N PHE A 88 -3.70 4.38 1.96
CA PHE A 88 -3.42 5.51 2.83
C PHE A 88 -3.67 6.80 2.06
N VAL A 89 -4.53 7.65 2.61
CA VAL A 89 -4.61 9.05 2.19
C VAL A 89 -3.67 9.81 3.11
N MET A 90 -2.63 10.38 2.52
CA MET A 90 -1.58 11.07 3.25
C MET A 90 -2.03 12.48 3.60
N GLY A 91 -1.38 13.07 4.61
CA GLY A 91 -1.68 14.41 5.06
C GLY A 91 -1.41 15.47 3.99
N THR A 92 -1.83 16.69 4.29
CA THR A 92 -1.64 17.86 3.43
C THR A 92 -0.15 18.11 3.18
N VAL A 93 0.27 18.07 1.91
CA VAL A 93 1.63 18.48 1.50
C VAL A 93 1.76 19.99 1.72
N GLN A 94 2.64 20.43 2.60
CA GLN A 94 2.84 21.88 2.81
C GLN A 94 3.67 22.47 1.68
N ASP A 95 3.34 23.69 1.25
CA ASP A 95 4.04 24.43 0.19
C ASP A 95 5.38 25.04 0.69
N SER A 96 6.24 24.16 1.19
CA SER A 96 7.60 24.42 1.65
C SER A 96 8.48 23.21 1.38
N MET A 97 9.80 23.40 1.28
CA MET A 97 10.71 22.28 1.06
C MET A 97 10.63 21.26 2.19
N ASP A 98 10.63 21.70 3.44
CA ASP A 98 10.50 20.81 4.60
C ASP A 98 9.20 20.00 4.53
N GLY A 99 8.07 20.64 4.23
CA GLY A 99 6.79 19.96 4.12
C GLY A 99 6.70 18.94 2.98
N ILE A 100 7.31 19.27 1.83
CA ILE A 100 7.41 18.36 0.69
C ILE A 100 8.23 17.12 1.08
N PHE A 101 9.42 17.31 1.66
CA PHE A 101 10.31 16.19 1.98
C PHE A 101 9.86 15.38 3.20
N ASP A 102 9.18 15.99 4.17
CA ASP A 102 8.53 15.28 5.27
C ASP A 102 7.39 14.39 4.73
N GLY A 103 6.54 14.93 3.85
CA GLY A 103 5.49 14.15 3.19
C GLY A 103 6.05 12.99 2.36
N LEU A 104 7.17 13.20 1.65
CA LEU A 104 7.88 12.17 0.91
C LEU A 104 8.41 11.06 1.83
N LYS A 105 9.06 11.44 2.95
CA LYS A 105 9.61 10.51 3.95
C LYS A 105 8.50 9.65 4.56
N GLU A 106 7.37 10.25 4.94
CA GLU A 106 6.22 9.51 5.46
C GLU A 106 5.67 8.50 4.44
N GLY A 107 5.59 8.91 3.17
CA GLY A 107 5.20 8.04 2.06
C GLY A 107 6.12 6.86 1.88
N ALA A 108 7.43 7.11 1.89
CA ALA A 108 8.46 6.09 1.78
C ALA A 108 8.34 5.02 2.88
N LEU A 109 8.18 5.45 4.14
CA LEU A 109 8.05 4.55 5.29
C LEU A 109 6.76 3.72 5.22
N THR A 110 5.65 4.35 4.81
CA THR A 110 4.37 3.68 4.63
C THR A 110 4.45 2.63 3.52
N MET A 111 5.09 2.97 2.39
CA MET A 111 5.28 2.07 1.25
C MET A 111 6.23 0.92 1.58
N GLN A 112 7.30 1.17 2.35
CA GLN A 112 8.19 0.14 2.87
C GLN A 112 7.41 -0.91 3.67
N GLN A 113 6.44 -0.48 4.48
CA GLN A 113 5.57 -1.37 5.24
C GLN A 113 4.48 -2.05 4.39
N GLY A 114 4.31 -1.65 3.13
CA GLY A 114 3.36 -2.24 2.18
C GLY A 114 2.16 -1.37 1.83
N GLY A 115 1.99 -0.19 2.42
CA GLY A 115 0.86 0.68 2.10
C GLY A 115 0.95 1.27 0.68
N GLY A 116 -0.17 1.39 0.00
CA GLY A 116 -0.31 2.30 -1.15
C GLY A 116 -0.66 3.69 -0.65
N VAL A 117 -0.01 4.72 -1.19
CA VAL A 117 -0.10 6.10 -0.69
C VAL A 117 -0.79 7.02 -1.69
N GLY A 118 -1.61 7.95 -1.20
CA GLY A 118 -2.30 8.95 -2.03
C GLY A 118 -2.09 10.35 -1.50
N TYR A 119 -1.81 11.30 -2.37
CA TYR A 119 -1.59 12.71 -2.01
C TYR A 119 -2.40 13.66 -2.89
N ASP A 120 -2.85 14.75 -2.28
CA ASP A 120 -3.30 15.93 -2.99
C ASP A 120 -2.16 16.95 -3.07
N PHE A 121 -1.74 17.29 -4.28
CA PHE A 121 -0.65 18.23 -4.55
C PHE A 121 -1.14 19.65 -4.81
N SER A 122 -2.45 19.91 -4.70
CA SER A 122 -3.06 21.20 -5.03
C SER A 122 -2.67 22.36 -4.12
N THR A 123 -2.00 22.06 -3.01
CA THR A 123 -1.43 23.07 -2.11
C THR A 123 -0.13 23.65 -2.61
N LEU A 124 0.60 22.94 -3.47
CA LEU A 124 1.87 23.41 -4.00
C LEU A 124 1.65 24.54 -4.98
N ARG A 125 2.46 25.59 -4.87
CA ARG A 125 2.32 26.73 -5.76
C ARG A 125 2.59 26.35 -7.23
N PRO A 126 1.92 27.03 -8.18
CA PRO A 126 2.14 26.80 -9.61
C PRO A 126 3.58 27.00 -10.05
N LYS A 127 3.93 26.32 -11.14
CA LYS A 127 5.20 26.51 -11.84
C LYS A 127 5.38 27.98 -12.26
N GLY A 128 6.60 28.49 -12.16
CA GLY A 128 6.91 29.87 -12.53
C GLY A 128 6.61 30.92 -11.45
N MET A 129 5.89 30.57 -10.38
CA MET A 129 5.63 31.50 -9.27
C MET A 129 6.89 31.77 -8.44
N PRO A 130 7.04 32.98 -7.85
CA PRO A 130 8.20 33.30 -7.03
C PRO A 130 8.38 32.38 -5.82
N ALA A 131 9.57 31.78 -5.68
CA ALA A 131 10.00 31.08 -4.48
C ALA A 131 10.51 32.11 -3.45
N LYS A 132 9.62 32.49 -2.52
CA LYS A 132 9.80 33.56 -1.51
C LYS A 132 11.14 33.56 -0.77
N SER A 133 11.86 32.44 -0.69
CA SER A 133 13.09 32.28 0.09
C SER A 133 14.39 32.21 -0.72
N VAL A 134 14.37 31.88 -2.01
CA VAL A 134 15.60 31.56 -2.78
C VAL A 134 15.76 32.42 -4.03
N GLY A 135 14.84 33.35 -4.31
CA GLY A 135 14.90 34.20 -5.50
C GLY A 135 14.73 33.45 -6.83
N THR A 136 14.32 32.18 -6.77
CA THR A 136 14.06 31.33 -7.94
C THR A 136 12.57 31.25 -8.26
N ILE A 137 12.25 30.69 -9.42
CA ILE A 137 10.88 30.30 -9.78
C ILE A 137 10.56 28.91 -9.25
N ALA A 138 9.30 28.67 -8.89
CA ALA A 138 8.82 27.38 -8.44
C ALA A 138 8.77 26.37 -9.60
N SER A 139 9.11 25.11 -9.32
CA SER A 139 9.04 24.01 -10.27
C SER A 139 7.61 23.51 -10.55
N GLY A 140 6.67 23.81 -9.65
CA GLY A 140 5.28 23.36 -9.70
C GLY A 140 5.05 21.93 -9.20
N PRO A 141 3.80 21.56 -8.87
CA PRO A 141 3.43 20.24 -8.36
C PRO A 141 3.85 19.07 -9.26
N VAL A 142 3.68 19.18 -10.59
CA VAL A 142 3.98 18.06 -11.51
C VAL A 142 5.46 17.69 -11.47
N SER A 143 6.36 18.67 -11.36
CA SER A 143 7.79 18.42 -11.20
C SER A 143 8.11 17.69 -9.88
N PHE A 144 7.46 18.07 -8.78
CA PHE A 144 7.62 17.38 -7.50
C PHE A 144 7.05 15.95 -7.52
N MET A 145 5.96 15.69 -8.27
CA MET A 145 5.42 14.34 -8.43
C MET A 145 6.46 13.36 -9.01
N CYS A 146 7.39 13.82 -9.85
CA CYS A 146 8.50 12.99 -10.37
C CYS A 146 9.41 12.48 -9.24
N ILE A 147 9.55 13.21 -8.13
CA ILE A 147 10.33 12.76 -6.96
C ILE A 147 9.62 11.59 -6.29
N TRP A 148 8.29 11.65 -6.13
CA TRP A 148 7.51 10.54 -5.61
C TRP A 148 7.52 9.35 -6.56
N ASP A 149 7.47 9.57 -7.87
CA ASP A 149 7.56 8.49 -8.86
C ASP A 149 8.90 7.74 -8.75
N ALA A 150 10.01 8.48 -8.69
CA ALA A 150 11.35 7.91 -8.50
C ALA A 150 11.48 7.15 -7.17
N MET A 151 10.91 7.70 -6.08
CA MET A 151 10.82 7.00 -4.80
C MET A 151 10.03 5.69 -4.94
N CYS A 152 8.87 5.72 -5.59
CA CYS A 152 7.99 4.57 -5.80
C CYS A 152 8.66 3.48 -6.66
N ALA A 153 9.44 3.88 -7.67
CA ALA A 153 10.22 2.97 -8.50
C ALA A 153 11.37 2.30 -7.74
N THR A 154 11.98 3.02 -6.79
CA THR A 154 13.10 2.54 -5.98
C THR A 154 12.65 1.61 -4.86
N LEU A 155 11.51 1.91 -4.21
CA LEU A 155 11.02 1.16 -3.07
C LEU A 155 10.24 -0.08 -3.53
N LEU A 156 10.85 -1.25 -3.32
CA LEU A 156 10.12 -2.51 -3.35
C LEU A 156 9.30 -2.64 -2.06
N SER A 157 7.97 -2.63 -2.17
CA SER A 157 7.12 -2.91 -1.03
C SER A 157 7.27 -4.37 -0.60
N THR A 158 7.19 -4.63 0.70
CA THR A 158 7.34 -5.96 1.31
C THR A 158 6.56 -7.05 0.57
N GLY A 159 7.20 -8.19 0.32
CA GLY A 159 6.59 -9.36 -0.31
C GLY A 159 6.49 -9.31 -1.84
N ALA A 160 7.46 -8.72 -2.54
CA ALA A 160 7.51 -8.66 -4.00
C ALA A 160 6.28 -7.97 -4.64
N ARG A 161 5.80 -6.89 -4.00
CA ARG A 161 4.77 -6.00 -4.55
C ARG A 161 5.43 -4.67 -4.89
N ARG A 162 5.14 -4.11 -6.06
CA ARG A 162 5.60 -2.76 -6.41
C ARG A 162 4.95 -1.72 -5.52
N GLY A 163 5.65 -0.61 -5.31
CA GLY A 163 5.04 0.60 -4.76
C GLY A 163 3.84 1.01 -5.61
N ALA A 164 2.82 1.56 -4.96
CA ALA A 164 1.67 2.15 -5.62
C ALA A 164 1.41 3.51 -5.01
N MET A 165 1.21 4.49 -5.88
CA MET A 165 0.88 5.85 -5.48
C MET A 165 -0.24 6.45 -6.31
N MET A 166 -1.06 7.28 -5.67
CA MET A 166 -2.03 8.15 -6.30
C MET A 166 -1.60 9.60 -6.08
N ALA A 167 -1.68 10.41 -7.13
CA ALA A 167 -1.50 11.85 -7.05
C ALA A 167 -2.77 12.51 -7.61
N THR A 168 -3.31 13.48 -6.89
CA THR A 168 -4.42 14.31 -7.36
C THR A 168 -3.99 15.77 -7.45
N LEU A 169 -4.66 16.49 -8.34
CA LEU A 169 -4.56 17.92 -8.48
C LEU A 169 -5.96 18.47 -8.77
N ARG A 170 -6.34 19.58 -8.12
CA ARG A 170 -7.63 20.24 -8.33
C ARG A 170 -7.74 20.70 -9.78
N CYS A 171 -8.95 20.58 -10.33
CA CYS A 171 -9.23 20.96 -11.71
C CYS A 171 -9.07 22.46 -12.00
N ASP A 172 -9.07 23.30 -10.96
CA ASP A 172 -8.85 24.75 -11.05
C ASP A 172 -7.41 25.16 -10.71
N HIS A 173 -6.51 24.20 -10.48
CA HIS A 173 -5.10 24.49 -10.28
C HIS A 173 -4.46 24.99 -11.59
N PRO A 174 -3.64 26.06 -11.60
CA PRO A 174 -3.07 26.60 -12.83
C PRO A 174 -2.25 25.59 -13.66
N ASP A 175 -1.60 24.63 -13.00
CA ASP A 175 -0.83 23.55 -13.67
C ASP A 175 -1.68 22.33 -14.07
N ILE A 176 -3.01 22.43 -14.10
CA ILE A 176 -3.91 21.30 -14.41
C ILE A 176 -3.68 20.70 -15.80
N GLU A 177 -3.40 21.53 -16.81
CA GLU A 177 -3.12 21.05 -18.17
C GLU A 177 -1.82 20.24 -18.23
N GLU A 178 -0.77 20.68 -17.53
CA GLU A 178 0.50 19.95 -17.39
C GLU A 178 0.26 18.61 -16.67
N PHE A 179 -0.55 18.60 -15.60
CA PHE A 179 -0.90 17.38 -14.88
C PHE A 179 -1.68 16.38 -15.75
N ILE A 180 -2.64 16.82 -16.56
CA ILE A 180 -3.39 15.97 -17.50
C ILE A 180 -2.46 15.36 -18.55
N ALA A 181 -1.46 16.11 -19.02
CA ALA A 181 -0.50 15.65 -20.01
C ALA A 181 0.62 14.76 -19.44
N ALA A 182 0.84 14.76 -18.12
CA ALA A 182 2.03 14.20 -17.46
C ALA A 182 2.27 12.69 -17.69
N LYS A 183 1.25 11.93 -18.09
CA LYS A 183 1.34 10.48 -18.36
C LYS A 183 1.15 10.11 -19.84
N ARG A 184 1.21 11.08 -20.76
CA ARG A 184 1.24 10.77 -22.20
C ARG A 184 2.56 10.06 -22.52
N GLU A 185 2.50 9.00 -23.33
CA GLU A 185 3.69 8.29 -23.79
C GLU A 185 4.62 9.25 -24.54
N HIS A 186 5.91 9.17 -24.22
CA HIS A 186 7.01 9.75 -24.99
C HIS A 186 7.87 8.61 -25.53
#